data_AF-A0A523M468-F1
#
_entry.id   AF-A0A523M468-F1
#
_cell.length_a   1.000
_cell.length_b   1.000
_cell.length_c   1.000
_cell.angle_alpha   90.00
_cell.angle_beta   90.00
_cell.angle_gamma   90.00
#
_symmetry.space_group_name_H-M   'P 1'
#
loop_
_entity.id
_entity.type
_entity.pdbx_description
1 polymer ?
#
loop_
_entity_poly.entity_id
_entity_poly.type
_entity_poly.pdbx_seq_one_letter_code
_entity_poly.pdbx_strand_id
1 'polypeptide(L)'
;MNTDRVFEHEDGSWYFRIRGNATMGPYTTHREANDSRERYVESCRRQSDLAPRWPRWLHLKFWTRRLSGGPAAAPETGPNPTEV
;
A
#
# COMPACT_ATOMS: atom_id res chain seq x y z
N MET A 1 22.45 11.58 -6.40
CA MET A 1 21.88 12.86 -5.92
C MET A 1 21.05 12.57 -4.67
N ASN A 2 21.72 12.59 -3.51
CA ASN A 2 21.10 12.33 -2.21
C ASN A 2 20.38 13.59 -1.75
N THR A 3 19.05 13.52 -1.67
CA THR A 3 18.21 14.61 -1.18
C THR A 3 18.58 14.88 0.28
N ASP A 4 18.99 16.11 0.57
CA ASP A 4 19.04 16.73 1.89
C ASP A 4 17.72 16.45 2.62
N ARG A 5 17.73 15.45 3.52
CA ARG A 5 16.54 14.98 4.25
C ARG A 5 16.69 15.14 5.74
N VAL A 6 17.88 15.46 6.23
CA VAL A 6 18.16 15.73 7.63
C VAL A 6 18.14 17.25 7.77
N PHE A 7 17.37 17.77 8.72
CA PHE A 7 17.25 19.21 8.96
C PHE A 7 17.14 19.48 10.45
N GLU A 8 17.62 20.64 10.86
CA GLU A 8 17.45 21.17 12.21
C GLU A 8 16.11 21.91 12.28
N HIS A 9 15.40 21.73 13.38
CA HIS A 9 14.16 22.45 13.67
C HIS A 9 14.46 23.61 14.65
N GLU A 10 13.54 24.56 14.77
CA GLU A 10 13.69 25.76 15.61
C GLU A 10 13.96 25.47 17.11
N ASP A 11 13.75 24.23 17.55
CA ASP A 11 14.03 23.73 18.89
C ASP A 11 15.50 23.29 19.09
N GLY A 12 16.35 23.40 18.06
CA GLY A 12 17.73 22.92 18.05
C GLY A 12 17.85 21.39 17.96
N SER A 13 16.74 20.69 17.73
CA SER A 13 16.72 19.25 17.55
C SER A 13 16.81 18.90 16.06
N TRP A 14 17.46 17.77 15.78
CA TRP A 14 17.64 17.27 14.43
C TRP A 14 16.55 16.26 14.09
N TYR A 15 16.03 16.36 12.88
CA TYR A 15 15.01 15.48 12.35
C TYR A 15 15.40 15.01 10.96
N PHE A 16 14.80 13.92 10.50
CA PHE A 16 14.84 13.59 9.07
C PHE A 16 13.47 13.26 8.49
N ARG A 17 13.28 13.64 7.22
CA ARG A 17 12.06 13.38 6.44
C ARG A 17 12.06 11.97 5.86
N ILE A 18 10.98 11.24 6.09
CA ILE A 18 10.69 9.96 5.46
C ILE A 18 9.63 10.12 4.36
N ARG A 19 9.47 9.07 3.55
CA ARG A 19 8.43 9.04 2.51
C ARG A 19 7.05 9.17 3.14
N GLY A 20 6.15 9.92 2.50
CA GLY A 20 4.79 10.15 3.01
C GLY A 20 4.63 11.38 3.90
N ASN A 21 5.56 12.36 3.80
CA ASN A 21 5.54 13.61 4.57
C ASN A 21 5.64 13.43 6.10
N ALA A 22 6.04 12.24 6.55
CA ALA A 22 6.34 11.98 7.95
C ALA A 22 7.78 12.38 8.28
N THR A 23 8.02 12.73 9.54
CA THR A 23 9.31 13.12 10.09
C THR A 23 9.67 12.19 11.24
N MET A 24 10.97 11.87 11.38
CA MET A 24 11.51 11.03 12.44
C MET A 24 12.53 11.83 13.25
N GLY A 25 12.48 11.67 14.57
CA GLY A 25 13.24 12.43 15.56
C GLY A 25 12.41 12.60 16.84
N PRO A 26 12.83 13.44 17.79
CA PRO A 26 14.00 14.32 17.75
C PRO A 26 15.33 13.58 17.97
N TYR A 27 16.41 14.10 17.38
CA TYR A 27 17.78 13.69 17.60
C TYR A 27 18.61 14.85 18.14
N THR A 28 19.61 14.54 18.97
CA THR A 28 20.43 15.57 19.62
C THR A 28 21.52 16.13 18.73
N THR A 29 21.95 15.37 17.72
CA THR A 29 23.01 15.78 16.80
C THR A 29 22.68 15.42 15.36
N HIS A 30 23.23 16.21 14.41
CA HIS A 30 23.13 15.92 12.98
C HIS A 30 23.63 14.51 12.64
N ARG A 31 24.73 14.09 13.28
CA ARG A 31 25.32 12.76 13.06
C ARG A 31 24.37 11.64 13.47
N GLU A 32 23.75 11.75 14.64
CA GLU A 32 22.78 10.78 15.14
C GLU A 32 21.56 10.66 14.22
N ALA A 33 21.05 11.80 13.72
CA ALA A 33 19.96 11.82 12.77
C ALA A 33 20.34 11.15 11.44
N ASN A 34 21.57 11.36 10.96
CA ASN A 34 22.08 10.73 9.74
C ASN A 34 22.25 9.21 9.89
N ASP A 35 22.84 8.75 11.00
CA ASP A 35 23.02 7.33 11.30
C ASP A 35 21.65 6.61 11.43
N SER A 36 20.69 7.26 12.09
CA SER A 36 19.32 6.75 12.23
C SER A 36 18.60 6.66 10.89
N ARG A 37 18.79 7.65 10.01
CA ARG A 37 18.27 7.63 8.64
C ARG A 37 18.82 6.45 7.84
N GLU A 38 20.13 6.20 7.92
CA GLU A 38 20.76 5.09 7.19
C GLU A 38 20.21 3.73 7.64
N ARG A 39 20.11 3.51 8.96
CA ARG A 39 19.46 2.31 9.52
C ARG A 39 18.01 2.17 9.07
N TYR A 40 17.27 3.26 9.01
CA TYR A 40 15.88 3.25 8.52
C TYR A 40 15.81 2.82 7.05
N VAL A 41 16.69 3.36 6.20
CA VAL A 41 16.76 2.98 4.77
C VAL A 41 17.14 1.50 4.61
N GLU A 42 18.10 1.00 5.39
CA GLU A 42 18.46 -0.42 5.38
C GLU A 42 17.30 -1.32 5.82
N SER A 43 16.58 -0.94 6.87
CA SER A 43 15.39 -1.67 7.34
C SER A 43 14.30 -1.70 6.27
N CYS A 44 14.01 -0.57 5.63
CA CYS A 44 13.05 -0.52 4.52
C CYS A 44 13.48 -1.38 3.33
N ARG A 45 14.76 -1.38 2.96
CA ARG A 45 15.28 -2.28 1.91
C ARG A 45 15.06 -3.73 2.29
N ARG A 46 15.42 -4.11 3.52
CA ARG A 46 15.23 -5.48 4.01
C ARG A 46 13.76 -5.91 4.01
N GLN A 47 12.83 -5.03 4.40
CA GLN A 47 11.39 -5.31 4.32
C GLN A 47 10.91 -5.45 2.88
N SER A 48 11.49 -4.69 1.95
CA SER A 48 11.17 -4.78 0.52
C SER A 48 11.63 -6.13 -0.06
N ASP A 49 12.79 -6.63 0.35
CA ASP A 49 13.32 -7.95 -0.02
C ASP A 49 12.53 -9.10 0.63
N LEU A 50 12.03 -8.90 1.85
CA LEU A 50 11.24 -9.89 2.59
C LEU A 50 9.76 -9.91 2.21
N ALA A 51 9.27 -8.96 1.40
CA ALA A 51 7.90 -8.98 0.92
C ALA A 51 7.68 -10.26 0.11
N PRO A 52 6.90 -11.24 0.60
CA PRO A 52 6.67 -12.47 -0.13
C PRO A 52 5.99 -12.05 -1.43
N ARG A 53 6.55 -12.45 -2.57
CA ARG A 53 5.89 -12.35 -3.87
C ARG A 53 4.73 -13.35 -3.83
N TRP A 54 3.65 -12.98 -3.13
CA TRP A 54 2.45 -13.79 -3.02
C TRP A 54 2.01 -14.11 -4.45
N PRO A 55 1.95 -15.40 -4.80
CA PRO A 55 1.69 -15.74 -6.17
C PRO A 55 0.24 -15.33 -6.49
N ARG A 56 0.05 -14.71 -7.66
CA ARG A 56 -1.16 -13.95 -8.05
C ARG A 56 -2.49 -14.70 -7.91
N TRP A 57 -2.47 -16.03 -7.75
CA TRP A 57 -3.63 -16.90 -7.58
C TRP A 57 -4.20 -16.93 -6.15
N LEU A 58 -3.46 -16.43 -5.15
CA LEU A 58 -3.94 -16.24 -3.77
C LEU A 58 -4.67 -14.90 -3.56
N HIS A 59 -4.86 -14.08 -4.60
CA HIS A 59 -5.67 -12.87 -4.51
C HIS A 59 -7.16 -13.21 -4.37
N LEU A 60 -7.75 -12.82 -3.23
CA LEU A 60 -9.17 -12.99 -2.86
C LEU A 60 -10.16 -12.52 -3.95
N LYS A 61 -9.74 -11.61 -4.85
CA LYS A 61 -10.50 -11.14 -6.01
C LYS A 61 -10.91 -12.25 -7.01
N PHE A 62 -10.19 -13.37 -7.06
CA PHE A 62 -10.56 -14.50 -7.93
C PHE A 62 -11.63 -15.41 -7.30
N TRP A 63 -11.76 -15.41 -5.97
CA TRP A 63 -12.71 -16.28 -5.27
C TRP A 63 -14.15 -15.75 -5.27
N THR A 64 -14.36 -14.44 -5.47
CA THR A 64 -15.70 -13.85 -5.47
C THR A 64 -16.46 -14.00 -6.79
N ARG A 65 -15.84 -14.50 -7.87
CA ARG A 65 -16.52 -14.63 -9.17
C ARG A 65 -17.34 -15.92 -9.31
N ARG A 66 -17.24 -16.87 -8.37
CA ARG A 66 -17.92 -18.18 -8.47
C ARG A 66 -19.26 -18.27 -7.73
N LEU A 67 -19.62 -17.28 -6.91
CA LEU A 67 -20.86 -17.30 -6.12
C LEU A 67 -22.02 -16.48 -6.72
N SER A 68 -21.79 -15.69 -7.77
CA SER A 68 -22.84 -14.90 -8.42
C SER A 68 -23.37 -15.50 -9.74
N GLY A 69 -22.87 -16.67 -10.15
CA GLY A 69 -23.34 -17.39 -11.33
C GLY A 69 -24.42 -18.42 -11.00
N GLY A 70 -25.49 -18.02 -10.32
CA GLY A 70 -26.70 -18.84 -10.23
C GLY A 70 -27.39 -18.87 -11.60
N PRO A 71 -27.86 -20.03 -12.09
CA PRO A 71 -28.55 -20.10 -13.37
C PRO A 71 -29.80 -19.22 -13.29
N ALA A 72 -29.86 -18.18 -14.13
CA ALA A 72 -31.09 -17.45 -14.37
C ALA A 72 -32.09 -18.44 -14.96
N ALA A 73 -32.96 -18.95 -14.10
CA ALA A 73 -34.10 -19.74 -14.47
C ALA A 73 -34.91 -18.95 -15.50
N ALA A 74 -35.12 -19.56 -16.66
CA ALA A 74 -36.23 -19.21 -17.53
C ALA A 74 -37.53 -19.32 -16.73
N PRO A 75 -38.48 -18.41 -16.98
CA PRO A 75 -39.83 -18.89 -17.14
C PRO A 75 -40.39 -18.49 -18.51
N GLU A 76 -40.73 -19.51 -19.29
CA GLU A 76 -41.69 -19.46 -20.37
C GLU A 76 -43.10 -19.16 -19.80
N THR A 77 -43.82 -18.20 -20.36
CA THR A 77 -45.30 -18.02 -20.35
C THR A 77 -45.58 -16.70 -21.07
N GLY A 78 -46.39 -16.54 -22.13
CA GLY A 78 -47.34 -17.35 -22.87
C GLY A 78 -47.76 -16.54 -24.13
N PRO A 79 -48.65 -17.06 -24.98
CA PRO A 79 -48.89 -16.56 -26.34
C PRO A 79 -49.72 -15.26 -26.36
N ASN A 80 -49.42 -14.36 -27.30
CA ASN A 80 -50.18 -13.14 -27.54
C ASN A 80 -51.27 -13.42 -28.59
N PRO A 81 -52.58 -13.26 -28.29
CA PRO A 81 -53.64 -13.36 -29.28
C PRO A 81 -53.92 -12.00 -29.95
N THR A 82 -53.87 -12.02 -31.29
CA THR A 82 -54.82 -11.46 -32.28
C THR A 82 -55.46 -10.07 -32.12
N GLU A 83 -55.41 -9.31 -33.24
CA GLU A 83 -56.33 -8.27 -33.77
C GLU A 83 -56.52 -6.93 -33.02
N VAL A 84 -56.27 -5.80 -33.73
CA VAL A 84 -57.26 -4.89 -34.37
C VAL A 84 -56.61 -4.17 -35.55
#